data_AF-A0A954B446-F1
#
_entry.id   AF-A0A954B446-F1
#
_cell.length_a   1.000
_cell.length_b   1.000
_cell.length_c   1.000
_cell.angle_alpha   90.00
_cell.angle_beta   90.00
_cell.angle_gamma   90.00
#
_symmetry.space_group_name_H-M   'P 1'
#
loop_
_entity.id
_entity.type
_entity.pdbx_description
1 polymer ?
#
loop_
_entity_poly.entity_id
_entity_poly.type
_entity_poly.pdbx_seq_one_letter_code
_entity_poly.pdbx_strand_id
1 'polypeptide(L)'
;IGGIVGAIGTGIVVNPAFGGAGIVDYAAGGAAVYPGIVPQVIAQAKGVLVTLVWSGVGSLIVWVIARGLTGGRVSKEVEAEGVDYAEHGEVAYHN
;
A
#
# COMPACT_ATOMS: atom_id res chain seq x y z
N ILE A 1 5.41 2.57 -3.57
CA ILE A 1 6.17 2.55 -4.86
C ILE A 1 6.76 1.16 -5.12
N GLY A 2 7.63 0.63 -4.25
CA GLY A 2 8.22 -0.71 -4.45
C GLY A 2 7.18 -1.83 -4.69
N GLY A 3 6.07 -1.83 -3.95
CA GLY A 3 4.98 -2.79 -4.17
C GLY A 3 4.27 -2.66 -5.52
N ILE A 4 4.16 -1.45 -6.08
CA ILE A 4 3.58 -1.22 -7.41
C ILE A 4 4.51 -1.78 -8.47
N VAL A 5 5.80 -1.44 -8.40
CA VAL A 5 6.81 -1.93 -9.33
C VAL A 5 6.91 -3.45 -9.27
N GLY A 6 6.92 -4.03 -8.06
CA GLY A 6 6.91 -5.47 -7.85
C GLY A 6 5.67 -6.13 -8.45
N ALA A 7 4.47 -5.61 -8.20
CA ALA A 7 3.23 -6.17 -8.72
C ALA A 7 3.19 -6.16 -10.25
N ILE A 8 3.61 -5.06 -10.89
CA ILE A 8 3.68 -4.99 -12.36
C ILE A 8 4.77 -5.93 -12.89
N GLY A 9 5.92 -5.99 -12.23
CA GLY A 9 7.01 -6.92 -12.56
C GLY A 9 6.58 -8.38 -12.50
N THR A 10 5.77 -8.77 -11.51
CA THR A 10 5.16 -10.10 -11.42
C THR A 10 4.39 -10.47 -12.69
N GLY A 11 3.68 -9.52 -13.31
CA GLY A 11 2.97 -9.75 -14.57
C GLY A 11 3.88 -10.19 -15.73
N ILE A 12 5.18 -9.93 -15.63
CA ILE A 12 6.20 -10.34 -16.60
C ILE A 12 6.86 -11.66 -16.15
N VAL A 13 7.36 -11.72 -14.92
CA VAL A 13 8.19 -12.84 -14.45
C VAL A 13 7.39 -14.08 -14.05
N VAL A 14 6.05 -13.99 -13.94
CA VAL A 14 5.16 -15.15 -13.75
C VAL A 14 5.13 -16.08 -14.97
N ASN A 15 5.69 -15.66 -16.10
CA ASN A 15 5.80 -16.46 -17.32
C ASN A 15 6.60 -17.76 -17.09
N PRO A 16 6.02 -18.94 -17.35
CA PRO A 16 6.73 -20.22 -17.25
C PRO A 16 8.00 -20.31 -18.10
N ALA A 17 8.09 -19.60 -19.22
CA ALA A 17 9.30 -19.55 -20.05
C ALA A 17 10.51 -18.92 -19.33
N PHE A 18 10.28 -18.14 -18.28
CA PHE A 18 11.33 -17.55 -17.43
C PHE A 18 11.52 -18.32 -16.12
N GLY A 19 10.86 -19.48 -15.95
CA GLY A 19 10.84 -20.25 -14.70
C GLY A 19 9.74 -19.81 -13.72
N GLY A 20 8.78 -18.99 -14.16
CA GLY A 20 7.63 -18.58 -13.36
C GLY A 20 6.61 -19.71 -13.16
N ALA A 21 5.79 -19.62 -12.11
CA ALA A 21 4.82 -20.66 -11.75
C ALA A 21 3.53 -20.65 -12.60
N GLY A 22 3.32 -19.65 -13.45
CA GLY A 22 2.01 -19.38 -14.05
C GLY A 22 1.00 -18.86 -13.02
N ILE A 23 -0.28 -18.79 -13.41
CA ILE A 23 -1.38 -18.30 -12.59
C ILE A 23 -2.27 -19.47 -12.22
N VAL A 24 -2.65 -19.57 -10.96
CA VAL A 24 -3.63 -20.57 -10.52
C VAL A 24 -5.02 -20.14 -10.95
N ASP A 25 -5.65 -20.92 -11.82
CA ASP A 25 -7.06 -20.74 -12.15
C ASP A 25 -7.93 -21.43 -11.10
N TYR A 26 -8.31 -20.66 -10.08
CA TYR A 26 -9.17 -21.14 -9.00
C TYR A 26 -10.60 -21.50 -9.47
N ALA A 27 -11.06 -20.96 -10.60
CA ALA A 27 -12.36 -21.33 -11.17
C ALA A 27 -12.30 -22.66 -11.92
N ALA A 28 -11.14 -23.01 -12.47
CA ALA A 28 -10.88 -24.28 -13.18
C ALA A 28 -10.18 -25.34 -12.32
N GLY A 29 -10.43 -25.37 -11.00
CA GLY A 29 -9.92 -26.42 -10.11
C GLY A 29 -8.44 -26.27 -9.73
N GLY A 30 -7.85 -25.09 -9.89
CA GLY A 30 -6.49 -24.77 -9.44
C GLY A 30 -5.39 -25.11 -10.45
N ALA A 31 -5.74 -25.40 -11.70
CA ALA A 31 -4.75 -25.63 -12.74
C ALA A 31 -3.92 -24.36 -13.02
N ALA A 32 -2.61 -24.51 -13.21
CA ALA A 32 -1.75 -23.40 -13.62
C ALA A 32 -2.03 -23.05 -15.09
N VAL A 33 -2.39 -21.79 -15.35
CA VAL A 33 -2.65 -21.22 -16.67
C VAL A 33 -1.74 -20.03 -16.91
N TYR A 34 -1.47 -19.74 -18.18
CA TYR A 34 -0.70 -18.57 -18.56
C TYR A 34 -1.24 -17.95 -19.86
N PRO A 35 -2.02 -16.85 -19.78
CA PRO A 35 -2.62 -16.20 -20.95
C PRO A 35 -1.65 -15.28 -21.72
N GLY A 36 -0.39 -15.18 -21.29
CA GLY A 36 0.63 -14.29 -21.88
C GLY A 36 0.96 -13.07 -21.03
N ILE A 37 2.06 -12.39 -21.37
CA ILE A 37 2.58 -11.24 -20.62
C ILE A 37 1.58 -10.08 -20.60
N VAL A 38 1.02 -9.71 -21.76
CA VAL A 38 0.14 -8.54 -21.86
C VAL A 38 -1.11 -8.68 -20.99
N PRO A 39 -1.88 -9.79 -21.05
CA PRO A 39 -3.02 -9.97 -20.15
C PRO A 39 -2.63 -9.96 -18.67
N GLN A 40 -1.45 -10.50 -18.33
CA GLN A 40 -0.97 -10.53 -16.94
C GLN A 40 -0.57 -9.15 -16.41
N VAL A 41 0.16 -8.36 -17.18
CA VAL A 41 0.50 -6.98 -16.80
C VAL A 41 -0.77 -6.15 -16.61
N ILE A 42 -1.78 -6.32 -17.47
CA ILE A 42 -3.08 -5.64 -17.32
C ILE A 42 -3.80 -6.10 -16.04
N ALA A 43 -3.81 -7.40 -15.74
CA ALA A 43 -4.43 -7.92 -14.52
C ALA A 43 -3.74 -7.36 -13.25
N GLN A 44 -2.41 -7.32 -13.23
CA GLN A 44 -1.64 -6.74 -12.13
C GLN A 44 -1.89 -5.23 -11.99
N ALA A 45 -1.97 -4.50 -13.10
CA ALA A 45 -2.30 -3.07 -13.09
C ALA A 45 -3.70 -2.82 -12.48
N LYS A 46 -4.70 -3.63 -12.84
CA LYS A 46 -6.03 -3.57 -12.21
C LYS A 46 -5.95 -3.84 -10.71
N GLY A 47 -5.20 -4.86 -10.28
CA GLY A 47 -4.99 -5.15 -8.86
C GLY A 47 -4.33 -3.98 -8.10
N VAL A 48 -3.34 -3.33 -8.70
CA VAL A 48 -2.72 -2.13 -8.12
C VAL A 48 -3.72 -0.98 -8.00
N LEU A 49 -4.51 -0.72 -9.04
CA LEU A 49 -5.50 0.36 -8.99
C LEU A 49 -6.57 0.10 -7.91
N VAL A 50 -7.05 -1.14 -7.81
CA VAL A 50 -8.02 -1.53 -6.78
C VAL A 50 -7.43 -1.33 -5.38
N THR A 51 -6.20 -1.77 -5.15
CA THR A 51 -5.55 -1.62 -3.83
C THR A 51 -5.31 -0.16 -3.48
N LEU A 52 -4.88 0.67 -4.44
CA LEU A 52 -4.71 2.12 -4.24
C LEU A 52 -6.01 2.82 -3.87
N VAL A 53 -7.10 2.53 -4.59
CA VAL A 53 -8.41 3.11 -4.29
C VAL A 53 -8.90 2.63 -2.93
N TRP A 54 -8.79 1.33 -2.65
CA TRP A 54 -9.24 0.76 -1.39
C TRP A 54 -8.47 1.34 -0.19
N SER A 55 -7.13 1.32 -0.23
CA SER A 55 -6.33 1.88 0.85
C SER A 55 -6.48 3.39 0.94
N GLY A 56 -6.52 4.10 -0.20
CA GLY A 56 -6.64 5.55 -0.23
C GLY A 56 -7.96 6.03 0.36
N VAL A 57 -9.08 5.51 -0.14
CA VAL A 57 -10.42 5.89 0.33
C VAL A 57 -10.67 5.38 1.74
N GLY A 58 -10.31 4.11 2.02
CA GLY A 58 -10.47 3.53 3.35
C GLY A 58 -9.70 4.30 4.42
N SER A 59 -8.41 4.59 4.18
CA SER A 59 -7.61 5.38 5.10
C SER A 59 -8.12 6.81 5.25
N LEU A 60 -8.63 7.43 4.17
CA LEU A 60 -9.24 8.76 4.25
C LEU A 60 -10.46 8.78 5.18
N ILE A 61 -11.37 7.81 5.03
CA ILE A 61 -12.57 7.70 5.87
C ILE A 61 -12.15 7.55 7.34
N VAL A 62 -11.24 6.61 7.63
CA VAL A 62 -10.74 6.38 8.99
C VAL A 62 -10.09 7.65 9.55
N TRP A 63 -9.26 8.33 8.76
CA TRP A 63 -8.58 9.55 9.18
C TRP A 63 -9.57 10.70 9.48
N VAL A 64 -10.60 10.88 8.65
CA VAL A 64 -11.64 11.91 8.91
C VAL A 64 -12.39 11.63 10.20
N ILE A 65 -12.77 10.38 10.46
CA ILE A 65 -13.44 9.99 11.70
C ILE A 65 -12.53 10.21 12.90
N ALA A 66 -11.29 9.72 12.84
CA ALA A 66 -10.31 9.87 13.91
C ALA A 66 -10.05 11.36 14.21
N ARG A 67 -9.85 12.18 13.18
CA ARG A 67 -9.68 13.63 13.33
C ARG A 67 -10.88 14.29 14.00
N GLY A 68 -12.11 13.89 13.65
CA GLY A 68 -13.31 14.42 14.28
C GLY A 68 -13.43 14.07 15.76
N LEU A 69 -12.88 12.93 16.18
CA LEU A 69 -12.95 12.43 17.57
C LEU A 69 -11.78 12.91 18.43
N THR A 70 -10.56 13.01 17.88
CA THR A 70 -9.34 13.27 18.66
C THR A 70 -8.68 14.62 18.34
N GLY A 71 -9.17 15.37 17.35
CA GLY A 71 -8.54 16.60 16.88
C GLY A 71 -7.46 16.39 15.80
N GLY A 72 -6.94 15.16 15.64
CA GLY A 72 -6.00 14.80 14.57
C GLY A 72 -4.54 15.12 14.90
N ARG A 73 -3.88 15.93 14.06
CA ARG A 73 -2.47 16.33 14.24
C ARG A 73 -2.41 17.50 15.23
N VAL A 74 -1.35 17.54 16.05
CA VAL A 74 -1.03 18.67 16.95
C VAL A 74 -0.95 20.00 16.19
N SER A 75 -1.08 21.12 16.91
CA SER A 75 -0.98 22.45 16.32
C SER A 75 0.44 22.72 15.80
N LYS A 76 0.60 23.69 14.90
CA LYS A 76 1.91 24.03 14.34
C LYS A 76 2.85 24.62 15.38
N GLU A 77 2.30 25.31 16.37
CA GLU A 77 3.03 25.89 17.49
C GLU A 77 3.64 24.77 18.35
N VAL A 78 2.83 23.76 18.71
CA VAL A 78 3.30 22.56 19.44
C VAL A 78 4.35 21.79 18.64
N GLU A 79 4.15 21.65 17.33
CA GLU A 79 5.12 20.99 16.46
C GLU A 79 6.45 21.75 16.37
N ALA A 80 6.43 23.08 16.51
CA ALA A 80 7.61 23.94 16.46
C ALA A 80 8.37 24.02 17.81
N GLU A 81 7.65 24.03 18.93
CA GLU A 81 8.23 23.97 20.28
C GLU A 81 8.85 22.60 20.59
N GLY A 82 8.38 21.57 19.88
CA GLY A 82 8.81 20.18 20.04
C GLY A 82 7.75 19.37 20.76
N VAL A 83 7.24 18.35 20.07
CA VAL A 83 6.22 17.44 20.61
C VAL A 83 6.68 16.75 21.90
N ASP A 84 7.98 16.44 22.01
CA ASP A 84 8.52 15.82 23.23
C ASP A 84 8.39 16.75 24.44
N TYR A 85 8.63 18.06 24.26
CA TYR A 85 8.51 19.04 25.32
C TYR A 85 7.04 19.35 25.64
N ALA A 86 6.22 19.56 24.61
CA ALA A 86 4.84 20.02 24.75
C ALA A 86 3.85 18.90 25.17
N GLU A 87 4.04 17.66 24.71
CA GLU A 87 3.13 16.53 25.00
C GLU A 87 3.69 15.60 26.10
N HIS A 88 5.02 15.50 26.26
CA HIS A 88 5.64 14.58 27.21
C HIS A 88 6.41 15.28 28.35
N GLY A 89 6.66 16.59 28.25
CA GLY A 89 7.44 17.34 29.25
C GLY A 89 8.93 16.97 29.26
N GLU A 90 9.41 16.30 28.21
CA GLU A 90 10.77 15.79 28.09
C GLU A 90 11.56 16.62 27.08
N VAL A 91 12.87 16.79 27.32
CA VAL A 91 13.79 17.41 26.36
C VAL A 91 14.73 16.32 25.87
N ALA A 92 14.71 15.99 24.58
CA ALA A 92 15.52 14.89 24.05
C ALA A 92 17.04 15.11 24.17
N TYR A 93 17.47 16.37 24.29
CA TYR A 93 18.88 16.74 24.40
C TYR A 93 19.09 17.66 25.60
N HIS A 94 19.91 17.20 26.53
CA HIS A 94 20.44 17.98 27.65
C HIS A 94 21.96 18.11 27.41
N ASN A 95 22.51 19.32 27.58
CA ASN A 95 23.97 19.50 27.70
C ASN A 95 24.40 19.34 29.15
#